data_AF-A0A7Y9XBL0-F1
#
_entry.id   AF-A0A7Y9XBL0-F1
#
_cell.length_a   1.000
_cell.length_b   1.000
_cell.length_c   1.000
_cell.angle_alpha   90.00
_cell.angle_beta   90.00
_cell.angle_gamma   90.00
#
_symmetry.space_group_name_H-M   'P 1'
#
loop_
_entity.id
_entity.type
_entity.pdbx_description
1 polymer ?
#
loop_
_entity_poly.entity_id
_entity_poly.type
_entity_poly.pdbx_seq_one_letter_code
_entity_poly.pdbx_strand_id
1 'polypeptide(L)'
;MTYRPQAPVPLPRAILLATAAAFAAVALSHLVGWAVSQYLEALHTTPDANIGAGLALLLLPVPLAPVLVWPLVRMVRLPYPALTALAVALPYLLSAMGVWQLCMSFTDPAPPFVSVGFLAVADALALTVVLAATAVLTTRHHARALRDR
;
A
#
# COMPACT_ATOMS: atom_id res chain seq x y z
N MET A 1 -11.78 12.38 32.07
CA MET A 1 -11.45 12.64 30.66
C MET A 1 -12.70 12.45 29.81
N THR A 2 -13.35 13.54 29.39
CA THR A 2 -14.51 13.47 28.48
C THR A 2 -14.03 13.10 27.09
N TYR A 3 -14.30 11.88 26.66
CA TYR A 3 -14.12 11.44 25.28
C TYR A 3 -15.07 12.27 24.39
N ARG A 4 -14.54 13.31 23.74
CA ARG A 4 -15.29 14.03 22.71
C ARG A 4 -15.27 13.15 21.45
N PRO A 5 -16.44 12.69 20.96
CA PRO A 5 -16.49 11.99 19.69
C PRO A 5 -15.99 12.95 18.62
N GLN A 6 -14.90 12.58 17.93
CA GLN A 6 -14.42 13.33 16.79
C GLN A 6 -15.48 13.26 15.69
N ALA A 7 -15.85 14.42 15.14
CA ALA A 7 -16.75 14.46 14.00
C ALA A 7 -16.15 13.60 12.87
N PRO A 8 -16.94 12.71 12.24
CA PRO A 8 -16.44 11.86 11.18
C PRO A 8 -15.89 12.71 10.03
N VAL A 9 -14.69 12.35 9.54
CA VAL A 9 -14.08 13.01 8.37
C VAL A 9 -15.04 12.87 7.18
N PRO A 10 -15.33 13.95 6.43
CA PRO A 10 -16.20 13.86 5.27
C PRO A 10 -15.65 12.84 4.27
N LEU A 11 -16.53 11.96 3.81
CA LEU A 11 -16.23 10.82 2.94
C LEU A 11 -15.37 11.17 1.70
N PRO A 12 -15.61 12.26 0.95
CA PRO A 12 -14.73 12.62 -0.18
C PRO A 12 -13.31 12.97 0.26
N ARG A 13 -13.15 13.62 1.42
CA ARG A 13 -11.84 13.92 1.98
C ARG A 13 -11.14 12.65 2.45
N ALA A 14 -11.86 11.70 3.05
CA ALA A 14 -11.31 10.43 3.48
C ALA A 14 -10.76 9.60 2.30
N ILE A 15 -11.45 9.61 1.14
CA ILE A 15 -10.99 8.93 -0.08
C ILE A 15 -9.73 9.59 -0.63
N LEU A 16 -9.69 10.92 -0.76
CA LEU A 16 -8.49 11.64 -1.23
C LEU A 16 -7.26 11.43 -0.32
N LEU A 17 -7.50 11.31 0.98
CA LEU A 17 -6.46 11.05 1.96
C LEU A 17 -5.97 9.61 1.92
N ALA A 18 -6.89 8.66 1.71
CA ALA A 18 -6.57 7.25 1.49
C ALA A 18 -5.77 7.05 0.20
N THR A 19 -6.14 7.72 -0.90
CA THR A 19 -5.39 7.65 -2.17
C THR A 19 -3.98 8.22 -1.98
N ALA A 20 -3.85 9.41 -1.39
CA ALA A 20 -2.54 10.02 -1.14
C ALA A 20 -1.64 9.13 -0.25
N ALA A 21 -2.21 8.55 0.81
CA ALA A 21 -1.48 7.63 1.69
C ALA A 21 -1.05 6.34 0.97
N ALA A 22 -1.89 5.79 0.09
CA ALA A 22 -1.58 4.61 -0.71
C ALA A 22 -0.40 4.87 -1.65
N PHE A 23 -0.46 5.94 -2.44
CA PHE A 23 0.61 6.31 -3.36
C PHE A 23 1.92 6.61 -2.62
N ALA A 24 1.85 7.32 -1.49
CA ALA A 24 3.04 7.59 -0.68
C ALA A 24 3.66 6.31 -0.10
N ALA A 25 2.84 5.38 0.40
CA ALA A 25 3.31 4.11 0.95
C ALA A 25 4.00 3.25 -0.11
N VAL A 26 3.39 3.15 -1.30
CA VAL A 26 3.94 2.35 -2.41
C VAL A 26 5.19 2.98 -2.99
N ALA A 27 5.23 4.31 -3.13
CA ALA A 27 6.44 4.99 -3.57
C ALA A 27 7.61 4.78 -2.59
N LEU A 28 7.35 4.93 -1.29
CA LEU A 28 8.36 4.68 -0.26
C LEU A 28 8.80 3.20 -0.23
N SER A 29 7.87 2.26 -0.41
CA SER A 29 8.21 0.84 -0.41
C SER A 29 9.09 0.44 -1.61
N HIS A 30 8.81 1.00 -2.79
CA HIS A 30 9.64 0.81 -3.97
C HIS A 30 11.00 1.51 -3.86
N LEU A 31 11.09 2.68 -3.21
CA LEU A 31 12.37 3.34 -2.92
C LEU A 31 13.24 2.48 -1.99
N VAL A 32 12.64 1.85 -0.97
CA VAL A 32 13.36 0.92 -0.08
C VAL A 32 13.80 -0.32 -0.86
N GLY A 33 12.93 -0.91 -1.69
CA GLY A 33 13.29 -2.03 -2.57
C GLY A 33 14.46 -1.70 -3.49
N TRP A 34 14.45 -0.51 -4.09
CA TRP A 34 15.55 -0.01 -4.92
C TRP A 34 16.84 0.19 -4.13
N ALA A 35 16.79 0.84 -2.96
CA ALA A 35 17.97 1.04 -2.13
C ALA A 35 18.61 -0.29 -1.67
N VAL A 36 17.80 -1.29 -1.30
CA VAL A 36 18.28 -2.63 -0.94
C VAL A 36 18.88 -3.34 -2.16
N SER A 37 18.27 -3.21 -3.33
CA SER A 37 18.79 -3.74 -4.58
C SER A 37 20.19 -3.19 -4.89
N GLN A 38 20.35 -1.86 -4.82
CA GLN A 38 21.65 -1.19 -5.02
C GLN A 38 22.69 -1.60 -3.97
N TYR A 39 22.28 -1.79 -2.72
CA TYR A 39 23.16 -2.26 -1.65
C TYR A 39 23.66 -3.69 -1.89
N LEU A 40 22.77 -4.59 -2.34
CA LEU A 40 23.13 -5.97 -2.65
C LEU A 40 24.08 -6.06 -3.85
N GLU A 41 23.79 -5.28 -4.90
CA GLU A 41 24.63 -5.17 -6.10
C GLU A 41 26.02 -4.59 -5.79
N ALA A 42 26.10 -3.62 -4.87
CA ALA A 42 27.37 -3.04 -4.43
C ALA A 42 28.23 -4.00 -3.59
N LEU A 43 27.60 -4.89 -2.82
CA LEU A 43 28.32 -5.82 -1.93
C LEU A 43 28.67 -7.15 -2.60
N HIS A 44 27.92 -7.57 -3.61
CA HIS A 44 28.07 -8.87 -4.23
C HIS A 44 27.95 -8.74 -5.74
N THR A 45 29.03 -9.08 -6.45
CA THR A 45 29.09 -9.07 -7.92
C THR A 45 28.82 -10.45 -8.52
N THR A 46 28.35 -11.40 -7.70
CA THR A 46 28.06 -12.77 -8.15
C THR A 46 26.71 -12.84 -8.85
N PRO A 47 26.52 -13.78 -9.81
CA PRO A 47 25.25 -13.94 -10.52
C PRO A 47 24.05 -14.14 -9.58
N ASP A 48 24.24 -14.86 -8.48
CA ASP A 48 23.20 -15.13 -7.48
C ASP A 48 22.74 -13.85 -6.75
N ALA A 49 23.66 -12.90 -6.55
CA ALA A 49 23.35 -11.62 -5.92
C ALA A 49 22.50 -10.71 -6.82
N ASN A 50 22.65 -10.79 -8.14
CA ASN A 50 21.79 -10.06 -9.08
C ASN A 50 20.35 -10.59 -9.06
N ILE A 51 20.18 -11.90 -8.90
CA ILE A 51 18.85 -12.51 -8.71
C ILE A 51 18.26 -12.01 -7.39
N GLY A 52 19.04 -12.00 -6.31
CA GLY A 52 18.63 -11.46 -5.01
C GLY A 52 18.26 -9.98 -5.05
N ALA A 53 19.02 -9.15 -5.77
CA ALA A 53 18.78 -7.72 -5.95
C ALA A 53 17.50 -7.45 -6.76
N GLY A 54 17.22 -8.27 -7.79
CA GLY A 54 15.97 -8.21 -8.55
C GLY A 54 14.76 -8.64 -7.71
N LEU A 55 14.88 -9.73 -6.96
CA LEU A 55 13.84 -10.19 -6.04
C LEU A 55 13.55 -9.17 -4.93
N ALA A 56 14.57 -8.53 -4.38
CA ALA A 56 14.40 -7.47 -3.38
C ALA A 56 13.65 -6.27 -3.96
N LEU A 57 13.99 -5.87 -5.19
CA LEU A 57 13.35 -4.74 -5.86
C LEU A 57 11.85 -4.99 -6.14
N LEU A 58 11.49 -6.25 -6.37
CA LEU A 58 10.14 -6.66 -6.79
C LEU A 58 9.24 -7.13 -5.63
N LEU A 59 9.79 -7.89 -4.69
CA LEU A 59 9.01 -8.54 -3.62
C LEU A 59 9.02 -7.76 -2.31
N LEU A 60 10.08 -7.00 -2.01
CA LEU A 60 10.14 -6.22 -0.78
C LEU A 60 9.05 -5.14 -0.68
N PRO A 61 8.65 -4.46 -1.77
CA PRO A 61 7.61 -3.45 -1.71
C PRO A 61 6.24 -3.96 -1.24
N VAL A 62 5.93 -5.23 -1.51
CA VAL A 62 4.63 -5.87 -1.25
C VAL A 62 4.30 -5.97 0.25
N PRO A 63 5.12 -6.56 1.13
CA PRO A 63 4.85 -6.54 2.57
C PRO A 63 5.10 -5.17 3.21
N LEU A 64 5.93 -4.32 2.59
CA LEU A 64 6.35 -3.05 3.19
C LEU A 64 5.32 -1.93 3.01
N ALA A 65 4.60 -1.91 1.88
CA ALA A 65 3.51 -0.96 1.64
C ALA A 65 2.43 -0.96 2.74
N PRO A 66 1.83 -2.09 3.18
CA PRO A 66 0.80 -2.09 4.21
C PRO A 66 1.36 -1.69 5.59
N VAL A 67 2.65 -1.98 5.86
CA VAL A 67 3.33 -1.53 7.08
C VAL A 67 3.48 0.00 7.08
N LEU A 68 3.83 0.60 5.94
CA LEU A 68 3.97 2.05 5.79
C LEU A 68 2.63 2.79 5.72
N VAL A 69 1.55 2.12 5.31
CA VAL A 69 0.19 2.68 5.33
C VAL A 69 -0.25 3.02 6.75
N TRP A 70 0.07 2.19 7.75
CA TRP A 70 -0.33 2.42 9.14
C TRP A 70 0.05 3.82 9.67
N PRO A 71 1.33 4.25 9.66
CA PRO A 71 1.70 5.57 10.15
C PRO A 71 1.09 6.69 9.32
N LEU A 72 0.96 6.52 7.99
CA LEU A 72 0.37 7.52 7.09
C LEU A 72 -1.12 7.74 7.40
N VAL A 73 -1.90 6.67 7.53
CA VAL A 73 -3.32 6.71 7.92
C VAL A 73 -3.50 7.35 9.31
N ARG A 74 -2.56 7.11 10.22
CA ARG A 74 -2.52 7.71 11.56
C ARG A 74 -2.25 9.21 11.53
N MET A 75 -1.26 9.65 10.73
CA MET A 75 -0.97 11.08 10.53
C MET A 75 -2.16 11.84 9.98
N VAL A 76 -2.93 11.17 9.13
CA VAL A 76 -4.08 11.75 8.43
C VAL A 76 -5.39 11.63 9.23
N ARG A 77 -5.32 11.09 10.47
CA ARG A 77 -6.43 10.97 11.42
C ARG A 77 -7.65 10.25 10.88
N LEU A 78 -7.45 9.24 10.04
CA LEU A 78 -8.54 8.34 9.65
C LEU A 78 -9.04 7.57 10.90
N PRO A 79 -10.36 7.32 11.02
CA PRO A 79 -10.91 6.61 12.16
C PRO A 79 -10.38 5.17 12.18
N TYR A 80 -9.99 4.70 13.37
CA TYR A 80 -9.47 3.34 13.63
C TYR A 80 -8.27 2.94 12.74
N PRO A 81 -7.13 3.65 12.82
CA PRO A 81 -5.94 3.40 12.00
C PRO A 81 -5.42 1.96 12.12
N ALA A 82 -5.67 1.33 13.27
CA ALA A 82 -5.27 -0.04 13.53
C ALA A 82 -6.08 -1.08 12.76
N LEU A 83 -7.40 -0.92 12.79
CA LEU A 83 -8.33 -1.81 12.09
C LEU A 83 -8.25 -1.59 10.59
N THR A 84 -8.09 -0.34 10.14
CA THR A 84 -7.93 -0.05 8.71
C THR A 84 -6.66 -0.68 8.16
N ALA A 85 -5.51 -0.51 8.80
CA ALA A 85 -4.27 -1.14 8.34
C ALA A 85 -4.35 -2.68 8.32
N LEU A 86 -4.95 -3.30 9.33
CA LEU A 86 -5.07 -4.76 9.43
C LEU A 86 -6.09 -5.32 8.42
N ALA A 87 -7.21 -4.64 8.23
CA ALA A 87 -8.21 -4.97 7.22
C ALA A 87 -7.73 -4.68 5.79
N VAL A 88 -6.78 -3.76 5.61
CA VAL A 88 -6.20 -3.42 4.31
C VAL A 88 -5.11 -4.41 3.91
N ALA A 89 -4.30 -4.89 4.85
CA ALA A 89 -3.14 -5.74 4.57
C ALA A 89 -3.52 -7.02 3.81
N LEU A 90 -4.53 -7.75 4.27
CA LEU A 90 -4.92 -9.04 3.66
C LEU A 90 -5.45 -8.90 2.21
N PRO A 91 -6.46 -8.06 1.92
CA PRO A 91 -6.93 -7.87 0.54
C PRO A 91 -5.89 -7.17 -0.36
N TYR A 92 -5.03 -6.32 0.19
CA TYR A 92 -3.91 -5.75 -0.56
C TYR A 92 -2.91 -6.84 -0.97
N LEU A 93 -2.51 -7.75 -0.06
CA LEU A 93 -1.59 -8.85 -0.38
C LEU A 93 -2.16 -9.77 -1.47
N LEU A 94 -3.46 -10.08 -1.41
CA LEU A 94 -4.13 -10.89 -2.44
C LEU A 94 -4.17 -10.18 -3.80
N SER A 95 -4.47 -8.88 -3.80
CA SER A 95 -4.53 -8.09 -5.04
C SER A 95 -3.14 -7.84 -5.63
N ALA A 96 -2.14 -7.54 -4.79
CA ALA A 96 -0.73 -7.42 -5.20
C ALA A 96 -0.21 -8.72 -5.82
N MET A 97 -0.55 -9.88 -5.25
CA MET A 97 -0.22 -11.19 -5.85
C MET A 97 -0.91 -11.39 -7.22
N GLY A 98 -2.18 -10.99 -7.36
CA GLY A 98 -2.89 -11.05 -8.64
C GLY A 98 -2.29 -10.11 -9.68
N VAL A 99 -1.97 -8.88 -9.28
CA VAL A 99 -1.27 -7.86 -10.09
C VAL A 99 0.09 -8.38 -10.53
N TRP A 100 0.84 -9.03 -9.65
CA TRP A 100 2.13 -9.64 -9.94
C TRP A 100 2.01 -10.72 -11.03
N GLN A 101 1.06 -11.64 -10.89
CA GLN A 101 0.82 -12.72 -11.87
C GLN A 101 0.41 -12.16 -13.24
N LEU A 102 -0.44 -11.12 -13.24
CA LEU A 102 -0.82 -10.41 -14.46
C LEU A 102 0.38 -9.71 -15.10
N CYS A 103 1.19 -8.98 -14.32
CA CYS A 103 2.40 -8.31 -14.82
C CYS A 103 3.34 -9.32 -15.48
N MET A 104 3.71 -10.39 -14.78
CA MET A 104 4.63 -11.41 -15.31
C MET A 104 4.11 -12.05 -16.60
N SER A 105 2.78 -12.17 -16.75
CA SER A 105 2.14 -12.71 -17.96
C SER A 105 2.11 -11.74 -19.15
N PHE A 106 2.08 -10.42 -18.89
CA PHE A 106 2.02 -9.38 -19.93
C PHE A 106 3.39 -8.77 -20.29
N THR A 107 4.35 -8.82 -19.37
CA THR A 107 5.67 -8.22 -19.54
C THR A 107 6.74 -9.22 -19.96
N ASP A 108 6.37 -10.40 -20.44
CA ASP A 108 7.30 -11.32 -21.09
C ASP A 108 7.22 -11.11 -22.61
N PRO A 109 8.21 -10.48 -23.30
CA PRO A 109 9.60 -10.19 -22.90
C PRO A 109 9.92 -8.68 -22.84
N ALA A 110 9.15 -7.89 -22.09
CA ALA A 110 9.37 -6.45 -21.91
C ALA A 110 10.51 -6.14 -20.93
N PRO A 111 11.25 -5.04 -21.11
CA PRO A 111 12.37 -4.67 -20.24
C PRO A 111 11.92 -4.37 -18.80
N PRO A 112 12.75 -4.73 -17.79
CA PRO A 112 12.38 -4.75 -16.37
C PRO A 112 11.98 -3.40 -15.77
N PHE A 113 12.39 -2.28 -16.38
CA PHE A 113 11.99 -0.96 -15.92
C PHE A 113 10.51 -0.64 -16.20
N VAL A 114 9.96 -1.18 -17.29
CA VAL A 114 8.54 -1.02 -17.63
C VAL A 114 7.68 -1.85 -16.68
N SER A 115 8.14 -3.04 -16.30
CA SER A 115 7.43 -3.91 -15.37
C SER A 115 7.42 -3.37 -13.95
N VAL A 116 8.51 -2.77 -13.45
CA VAL A 116 8.57 -2.17 -12.10
C VAL A 116 7.68 -0.94 -11.98
N GLY A 117 7.71 -0.04 -12.97
CA GLY A 117 6.84 1.15 -12.98
C GLY A 117 5.36 0.78 -13.05
N PHE A 118 5.02 -0.20 -13.89
CA PHE A 118 3.65 -0.72 -14.01
C PHE A 118 3.19 -1.42 -12.73
N LEU A 119 4.05 -2.21 -12.09
CA LEU A 119 3.80 -2.86 -10.81
C LEU A 119 3.52 -1.83 -9.69
N ALA A 120 4.33 -0.78 -9.60
CA ALA A 120 4.14 0.29 -8.63
C ALA A 120 2.79 1.00 -8.79
N VAL A 121 2.38 1.29 -10.03
CA VAL A 121 1.07 1.91 -10.31
C VAL A 121 -0.07 0.95 -9.95
N ALA A 122 0.04 -0.32 -10.33
CA ALA A 122 -0.98 -1.32 -10.07
C ALA A 122 -1.14 -1.61 -8.57
N ASP A 123 -0.05 -1.67 -7.82
CA ASP A 123 -0.06 -1.79 -6.35
C ASP A 123 -0.67 -0.55 -5.68
N ALA A 124 -0.33 0.66 -6.16
CA ALA A 124 -0.93 1.88 -5.64
C ALA A 124 -2.44 1.93 -5.87
N LEU A 125 -2.92 1.48 -7.04
CA LEU A 125 -4.34 1.37 -7.34
C LEU A 125 -5.03 0.33 -6.45
N ALA A 126 -4.46 -0.86 -6.31
CA ALA A 126 -4.99 -1.91 -5.45
C ALA A 126 -5.12 -1.43 -4.00
N LEU A 127 -4.07 -0.84 -3.46
CA LEU A 127 -4.03 -0.31 -2.10
C LEU A 127 -5.02 0.84 -1.90
N THR A 128 -5.17 1.70 -2.90
CA THR A 128 -6.15 2.80 -2.92
C THR A 128 -7.58 2.27 -2.83
N VAL A 129 -7.95 1.28 -3.65
CA VAL A 129 -9.30 0.69 -3.66
C VAL A 129 -9.63 0.12 -2.28
N VAL A 130 -8.69 -0.64 -1.71
CA VAL A 130 -8.85 -1.28 -0.41
C VAL A 130 -9.01 -0.23 0.69
N LEU A 131 -8.14 0.80 0.74
CA LEU A 131 -8.20 1.87 1.73
C LEU A 131 -9.46 2.73 1.61
N ALA A 132 -9.89 3.04 0.37
CA ALA A 132 -11.12 3.77 0.12
C ALA A 132 -12.34 2.96 0.60
N ALA A 133 -12.39 1.66 0.30
CA ALA A 133 -13.46 0.78 0.76
C ALA A 133 -13.53 0.73 2.30
N THR A 134 -12.37 0.60 2.97
CA THR A 134 -12.33 0.62 4.45
C THR A 134 -12.75 1.97 5.03
N ALA A 135 -12.31 3.08 4.43
CA ALA A 135 -12.73 4.41 4.84
C ALA A 135 -14.25 4.61 4.71
N VAL A 136 -14.86 4.11 3.63
CA VAL A 136 -16.31 4.18 3.42
C VAL A 136 -17.07 3.32 4.44
N LEU A 137 -16.62 2.09 4.68
CA LEU A 137 -17.28 1.19 5.63
C LEU A 137 -17.23 1.75 7.07
N THR A 138 -16.06 2.21 7.50
CA THR A 138 -15.86 2.78 8.84
C THR A 138 -16.65 4.06 9.05
N THR A 139 -16.66 4.98 8.08
CA THR A 139 -17.45 6.23 8.16
C THR A 139 -18.95 5.97 8.18
N ARG A 140 -19.47 5.03 7.37
CA ARG A 140 -20.88 4.62 7.39
C ARG A 140 -21.30 3.99 8.72
N HIS A 141 -20.47 3.10 9.28
CA HIS A 141 -20.74 2.52 10.60
C HIS A 141 -20.78 3.58 11.69
N HIS A 142 -19.88 4.55 11.66
CA HIS A 142 -19.85 5.64 12.63
C HIS A 142 -21.09 6.56 12.51
N ALA A 143 -21.50 6.89 11.28
CA ALA A 143 -22.70 7.67 11.04
C ALA A 143 -23.97 6.96 11.52
N ARG A 144 -24.08 5.63 11.35
CA ARG A 144 -25.18 4.83 11.90
C ARG A 144 -25.19 4.82 13.43
N ALA A 145 -24.04 4.56 14.04
CA ALA A 145 -23.91 4.53 15.51
C ALA A 145 -24.23 5.89 16.18
N LEU A 146 -24.04 7.01 15.46
CA LEU A 146 -24.44 8.34 15.93
C LEU A 146 -25.93 8.65 15.72
N ARG A 147 -26.60 7.96 14.79
CA ARG A 147 -28.04 8.12 14.54
C ARG A 147 -28.90 7.32 15.52
N ASP A 148 -28.37 6.20 16.02
CA ASP A 148 -29.05 5.32 16.98
C ASP A 148 -28.89 5.78 18.44
N ARG A 149 -28.28 6.95 18.68
CA ARG A 149 -28.11 7.59 19.99
C ARG A 149 -28.87 8.91 20.05
#